data_AF-A0A7W1SKN8-F1
#
_entry.id   AF-A0A7W1SKN8-F1
#
_cell.length_a   1.000
_cell.length_b   1.000
_cell.length_c   1.000
_cell.angle_alpha   90.00
_cell.angle_beta   90.00
_cell.angle_gamma   90.00
#
_symmetry.space_group_name_H-M   'P 1'
#
loop_
_entity.id
_entity.type
_entity.pdbx_description
1 polymer ?
#
loop_
_entity_poly.entity_id
_entity_poly.type
_entity_poly.pdbx_seq_one_letter_code
_entity_poly.pdbx_strand_id
1 'polypeptide(L)'
;MSWILAGTLLLAPTIGAAQQAPILGTWKFDLKQGSKKPGPRTVIVRPDSSASYGTETVRWRIVGDSLALALGGEWVNYRLKVKGKRLTLSGGDLTEPVTFELVGPPTARPDTVAVPPDPDTEQI
;
A
#
# COMPACT_ATOMS: atom_id res chain seq x y z
N MET A 1 32.67 32.53 44.54
CA MET A 1 31.44 33.00 43.88
C MET A 1 31.29 32.22 42.57
N SER A 2 30.61 31.07 42.62
CA SER A 2 30.42 30.18 41.46
C SER A 2 29.30 30.69 40.57
N TRP A 3 29.54 30.79 39.26
CA TRP A 3 28.48 30.83 38.26
C TRP A 3 28.79 29.77 37.20
N ILE A 4 28.02 28.67 37.23
CA ILE A 4 28.02 27.63 36.20
C ILE A 4 27.02 28.09 35.13
N LEU A 5 27.48 28.32 33.91
CA LEU A 5 26.61 28.49 32.75
C LEU A 5 26.08 27.10 32.35
N ALA A 6 24.83 26.81 32.71
CA ALA A 6 24.11 25.63 32.24
C ALA A 6 23.68 25.86 30.79
N GLY A 7 24.42 25.28 29.83
CA GLY A 7 24.03 25.23 28.43
C GLY A 7 22.94 24.17 28.23
N THR A 8 21.71 24.60 27.98
CA THR A 8 20.60 23.72 27.62
C THR A 8 20.76 23.28 26.16
N LEU A 9 21.18 22.03 25.93
CA LEU A 9 21.06 21.42 24.60
C LEU A 9 19.58 21.10 24.33
N LEU A 10 19.00 21.77 23.33
CA LEU A 10 17.72 21.40 22.75
C LEU A 10 17.94 20.17 21.86
N LEU A 11 17.48 19.00 22.30
CA LEU A 11 17.29 17.83 21.44
C LEU A 11 16.09 18.09 20.54
N ALA A 12 16.30 18.38 19.26
CA ALA A 12 15.22 18.40 18.28
C ALA A 12 14.74 16.95 18.05
N PRO A 13 13.43 16.66 18.08
CA PRO A 13 12.95 15.34 17.70
C PRO A 13 13.17 15.17 16.20
N THR A 14 13.99 14.20 15.81
CA THR A 14 13.94 13.67 14.45
C THR A 14 12.55 13.08 14.28
N ILE A 15 11.66 13.79 13.60
CA ILE A 15 10.45 13.20 13.05
C ILE A 15 10.95 12.13 12.09
N GLY A 16 10.99 10.88 12.55
CA GLY A 16 11.20 9.76 11.67
C GLY A 16 10.10 9.85 10.63
N ALA A 17 10.47 10.13 9.38
CA ALA A 17 9.57 9.95 8.27
C ALA A 17 9.15 8.49 8.34
N ALA A 18 7.93 8.24 8.85
CA ALA A 18 7.29 6.95 8.70
C ALA A 18 7.40 6.67 7.22
N GLN A 19 8.23 5.69 6.87
CA GLN A 19 8.52 5.34 5.50
C GLN A 19 7.19 4.90 4.91
N GLN A 20 6.46 5.86 4.32
CA GLN A 20 5.25 5.61 3.56
C GLN A 20 5.65 4.46 2.66
N ALA A 21 5.02 3.30 2.88
CA ALA A 21 5.40 2.09 2.19
C ALA A 21 5.53 2.48 0.71
N PRO A 22 6.67 2.21 0.04
CA PRO A 22 6.94 2.63 -1.33
C PRO A 22 6.09 1.83 -2.34
N ILE A 23 4.82 1.63 -1.99
CA ILE A 23 3.80 0.88 -2.70
C ILE A 23 2.92 1.80 -3.54
N LEU A 24 2.95 3.12 -3.30
CA LEU A 24 2.27 4.06 -4.19
C LEU A 24 2.83 3.91 -5.61
N GLY A 25 1.96 3.58 -6.56
CA GLY A 25 2.39 3.36 -7.93
C GLY A 25 1.37 2.60 -8.76
N THR A 26 1.68 2.50 -10.04
CA THR A 26 1.04 1.57 -10.96
C THR A 26 1.95 0.36 -11.10
N TRP A 27 1.43 -0.81 -10.76
CA TRP A 27 2.14 -2.08 -10.73
C TRP A 27 1.52 -3.02 -11.76
N LYS A 28 2.33 -3.58 -12.65
CA LYS A 28 1.88 -4.58 -13.62
C LYS A 28 2.36 -5.96 -13.22
N PHE A 29 1.51 -6.94 -13.40
CA PHE A 29 1.84 -8.35 -13.17
C PHE A 29 3.10 -8.74 -13.94
N ASP A 30 4.07 -9.34 -13.26
CA ASP A 30 5.33 -9.78 -13.88
C ASP A 30 5.06 -11.06 -14.70
N LEU A 31 4.97 -10.94 -16.02
CA LEU A 31 4.67 -12.08 -16.91
C LEU A 31 5.74 -13.19 -16.87
N LYS A 32 6.95 -12.92 -16.33
CA LYS A 32 7.99 -13.95 -16.15
C LYS A 32 7.56 -15.06 -15.19
N GLN A 33 6.57 -14.81 -14.34
CA GLN A 33 6.00 -15.83 -13.43
C GLN A 33 4.95 -16.73 -14.10
N GLY A 34 4.68 -16.53 -15.40
CA GLY A 34 3.73 -17.32 -16.19
C GLY A 34 2.46 -16.53 -16.56
N SER A 35 2.18 -16.38 -17.85
CA SER A 35 1.04 -15.60 -18.37
C SER A 35 -0.33 -16.15 -17.98
N LYS A 36 -0.42 -17.45 -17.66
CA LYS A 36 -1.64 -18.13 -17.22
C LYS A 36 -1.80 -18.18 -15.69
N LYS A 37 -0.80 -17.77 -14.91
CA LYS A 37 -0.90 -17.78 -13.44
C LYS A 37 -2.02 -16.82 -12.99
N PRO A 38 -2.88 -17.21 -12.02
CA PRO A 38 -3.94 -16.35 -11.51
C PRO A 38 -3.40 -15.10 -10.82
N GLY A 39 -4.28 -14.11 -10.64
CA GLY A 39 -3.98 -12.84 -9.98
C GLY A 39 -4.34 -11.62 -10.85
N PRO A 40 -4.45 -10.44 -10.23
CA PRO A 40 -4.77 -9.22 -10.95
C PRO A 40 -3.65 -8.87 -11.94
N ARG A 41 -4.01 -8.34 -13.11
CA ARG A 41 -3.01 -7.94 -14.12
C ARG A 41 -2.40 -6.58 -13.84
N THR A 42 -3.15 -5.73 -13.15
CA THR A 42 -2.72 -4.40 -12.74
C THR A 42 -3.16 -4.18 -11.31
N VAL A 43 -2.26 -3.61 -10.50
CA VAL A 43 -2.55 -3.06 -9.19
C VAL A 43 -2.14 -1.61 -9.18
N ILE A 44 -3.02 -0.70 -8.76
CA ILE A 44 -2.72 0.73 -8.65
C ILE A 44 -2.99 1.14 -7.22
N VAL A 45 -2.00 1.68 -6.52
CA VAL A 45 -2.16 2.11 -5.13
C VAL A 45 -2.02 3.63 -5.08
N ARG A 46 -3.09 4.32 -4.68
CA ARG A 46 -3.21 5.79 -4.74
C ARG A 46 -3.15 6.41 -3.34
N PRO A 47 -2.71 7.68 -3.20
CA PRO A 47 -2.59 8.34 -1.90
C PRO A 47 -3.93 8.66 -1.23
N ASP A 48 -5.05 8.59 -1.94
CA ASP A 48 -6.40 8.90 -1.44
C ASP A 48 -7.11 7.69 -0.78
N SER A 49 -6.33 6.70 -0.34
CA SER A 49 -6.80 5.41 0.19
C SER A 49 -7.61 4.56 -0.79
N SER A 50 -7.67 4.91 -2.08
CA SER A 50 -8.21 4.03 -3.12
C SER A 50 -7.12 3.24 -3.85
N ALA A 51 -7.48 2.06 -4.33
CA ALA A 51 -6.64 1.22 -5.14
C ALA A 51 -7.45 0.68 -6.32
N SER A 52 -6.76 0.27 -7.40
CA SER A 52 -7.35 -0.61 -8.39
C SER A 52 -6.70 -1.98 -8.26
N TYR A 53 -7.50 -3.03 -8.18
CA TYR A 53 -7.04 -4.41 -8.08
C TYR A 53 -7.71 -5.24 -9.19
N GLY A 54 -6.99 -5.47 -10.28
CA GLY A 54 -7.59 -6.00 -11.51
C GLY A 54 -8.57 -4.98 -12.10
N THR A 55 -9.85 -5.33 -12.15
CA THR A 55 -10.93 -4.48 -12.67
C THR A 55 -11.68 -3.71 -11.58
N GLU A 56 -11.42 -4.01 -10.31
CA GLU A 56 -12.14 -3.42 -9.18
C GLU A 56 -11.44 -2.15 -8.68
N THR A 57 -12.23 -1.18 -8.22
CA THR A 57 -11.73 -0.07 -7.39
C THR A 57 -12.05 -0.39 -5.94
N VAL A 58 -11.03 -0.42 -5.10
CA VAL A 58 -11.09 -0.90 -3.72
C VAL A 58 -10.51 0.14 -2.78
N ARG A 59 -10.77 0.03 -1.48
CA ARG A 59 -10.04 0.79 -0.47
C ARG A 59 -8.78 0.02 -0.05
N TRP A 60 -7.72 0.73 0.35
CA TRP A 60 -6.52 0.09 0.90
C TRP A 60 -5.99 0.79 2.15
N ARG A 61 -5.23 0.04 2.95
CA ARG A 61 -4.40 0.56 4.04
C ARG A 61 -3.18 -0.34 4.28
N ILE A 62 -2.15 0.18 4.96
CA ILE A 62 -1.06 -0.65 5.49
C ILE A 62 -1.38 -1.03 6.92
N VAL A 63 -1.29 -2.32 7.23
CA VAL A 63 -1.41 -2.86 8.59
C VAL A 63 -0.17 -3.69 8.87
N GLY A 64 0.75 -3.16 9.69
CA GLY A 64 2.05 -3.78 9.93
C GLY A 64 2.86 -3.95 8.63
N ASP A 65 3.17 -5.20 8.27
CA ASP A 65 3.87 -5.57 7.04
C ASP A 65 2.94 -6.02 5.90
N SER A 66 1.65 -5.69 6.01
CA SER A 66 0.62 -6.14 5.07
C SER A 66 -0.10 -4.98 4.38
N LEU A 67 -0.47 -5.20 3.13
CA LEU A 67 -1.45 -4.41 2.39
C LEU A 67 -2.83 -5.00 2.65
N ALA A 68 -3.69 -4.26 3.35
CA ALA A 68 -5.10 -4.61 3.47
C ALA A 68 -5.87 -4.00 2.30
N LEU A 69 -6.67 -4.80 1.59
CA LEU A 69 -7.59 -4.36 0.55
C LEU A 69 -9.03 -4.66 0.98
N ALA A 70 -9.93 -3.70 0.78
CA ALA A 70 -11.36 -3.91 1.01
C ALA A 70 -11.98 -4.59 -0.21
N LEU A 71 -12.10 -5.91 -0.17
CA LEU A 71 -12.68 -6.72 -1.24
C LEU A 71 -14.06 -7.24 -0.80
N GLY A 72 -15.08 -7.03 -1.63
CA GLY A 72 -16.44 -7.49 -1.30
C GLY A 72 -17.01 -6.94 0.02
N GLY A 73 -16.50 -5.80 0.51
CA GLY A 73 -16.91 -5.22 1.80
C GLY A 73 -16.11 -5.70 3.01
N GLU A 74 -15.08 -6.53 2.83
CA GLU A 74 -14.24 -7.04 3.93
C GLU A 74 -12.76 -6.71 3.73
N TRP A 75 -12.02 -6.55 4.82
CA TRP A 75 -10.58 -6.38 4.77
C TRP A 75 -9.86 -7.71 4.53
N VAL A 76 -9.18 -7.81 3.39
CA VAL A 76 -8.29 -8.93 3.05
C VAL A 76 -6.83 -8.48 3.16
N ASN A 77 -6.07 -9.14 4.04
CA ASN A 77 -4.68 -8.77 4.31
C ASN A 77 -3.70 -9.60 3.46
N TYR A 78 -2.93 -8.91 2.62
CA TYR A 78 -1.83 -9.48 1.85
C TYR A 78 -0.51 -9.09 2.48
N ARG A 79 0.34 -10.08 2.80
CA ARG A 79 1.71 -9.79 3.21
C ARG A 79 2.44 -9.08 2.06
N LEU A 80 3.04 -7.94 2.39
CA LEU A 80 3.65 -7.02 1.46
C LEU A 80 5.17 -7.14 1.49
N LYS A 81 5.79 -7.32 0.32
CA LYS A 81 7.24 -7.17 0.15
C LYS A 81 7.53 -6.24 -1.03
N VAL A 82 8.17 -5.11 -0.76
CA VAL A 82 8.64 -4.18 -1.79
C VAL A 82 10.17 -4.18 -1.82
N LYS A 83 10.76 -4.40 -3.00
CA LYS A 83 12.21 -4.32 -3.24
C LYS A 83 12.46 -3.53 -4.52
N GLY A 84 12.80 -2.24 -4.38
CA GLY A 84 12.96 -1.34 -5.51
C GLY A 84 11.69 -1.27 -6.36
N LYS A 85 11.78 -1.64 -7.64
CA LYS A 85 10.65 -1.67 -8.57
C LYS A 85 9.86 -2.99 -8.58
N ARG A 86 10.05 -3.86 -7.59
CA ARG A 86 9.32 -5.13 -7.47
C ARG A 86 8.44 -5.15 -6.24
N LEU A 87 7.18 -5.49 -6.42
CA LEU A 87 6.18 -5.71 -5.38
C LEU A 87 5.80 -7.19 -5.39
N THR A 88 5.82 -7.84 -4.25
CA THR A 88 5.27 -9.19 -4.08
C THR A 88 4.19 -9.17 -3.02
N LEU A 89 3.01 -9.68 -3.39
CA LEU A 89 1.88 -9.92 -2.49
C LEU A 89 1.73 -11.43 -2.25
N SER A 90 1.36 -11.80 -1.03
CA SER A 90 1.17 -13.21 -0.64
C SER A 90 0.15 -13.33 0.49
N GLY A 91 -0.48 -14.50 0.64
CA GLY A 91 -1.57 -14.68 1.60
C GLY A 91 -2.89 -14.10 1.08
N GLY A 92 -3.80 -13.74 2.00
CA GLY A 92 -5.16 -13.35 1.63
C GLY A 92 -5.86 -14.48 0.89
N ASP A 93 -6.43 -14.16 -0.26
CA ASP A 93 -7.09 -15.10 -1.19
C ASP A 93 -6.14 -15.67 -2.26
N LEU A 94 -4.85 -15.32 -2.24
CA LEU A 94 -3.87 -15.81 -3.23
C LEU A 94 -3.42 -17.24 -2.87
N THR A 95 -3.58 -18.18 -3.81
CA THR A 95 -3.06 -19.55 -3.68
C THR A 95 -1.53 -19.61 -3.68
N GLU A 96 -0.88 -18.66 -4.35
CA GLU A 96 0.57 -18.53 -4.43
C GLU A 96 0.97 -17.05 -4.46
N PRO A 97 2.19 -16.67 -4.03
CA PRO A 97 2.66 -15.30 -4.16
C PRO A 97 2.59 -14.78 -5.60
N VAL A 98 2.18 -13.51 -5.75
CA VAL A 98 2.12 -12.81 -7.04
C VAL A 98 3.09 -11.64 -7.03
N THR A 99 3.89 -11.53 -8.08
CA THR A 99 4.86 -10.44 -8.23
C THR A 99 4.45 -9.44 -9.31
N PHE A 100 4.74 -8.17 -9.06
CA PHE A 100 4.46 -7.06 -9.95
C PHE A 100 5.71 -6.21 -10.14
N GLU A 101 5.81 -5.56 -11.30
CA GLU A 101 6.83 -4.57 -11.62
C GLU A 101 6.20 -3.16 -11.60
N LEU A 102 6.90 -2.21 -10.98
CA LEU A 102 6.51 -0.79 -10.97
C LEU A 102 6.69 -0.20 -12.36
N VAL A 103 5.60 0.30 -12.95
CA VAL A 103 5.63 0.90 -14.29
C VAL A 103 5.52 2.41 -14.28
N GLY A 104 5.21 3.02 -13.13
CA GLY A 104 5.12 4.47 -13.02
C GLY A 104 4.37 4.94 -11.77
N PRO A 105 4.12 6.25 -11.66
CA PRO A 105 3.28 6.81 -10.60
C PRO A 105 1.86 6.20 -10.64
N PRO A 106 1.08 6.32 -9.55
CA PRO A 106 -0.30 5.86 -9.53
C PRO A 106 -1.12 6.60 -10.61
N THR A 107 -1.76 5.86 -11.51
CA THR A 107 -2.77 6.46 -12.39
C THR A 107 -3.95 6.94 -11.56
N ALA A 108 -4.38 8.18 -11.71
CA ALA A 108 -5.51 8.74 -10.98
C ALA A 108 -6.78 7.89 -11.19
N ARG A 109 -7.61 7.81 -10.15
CA ARG A 109 -8.98 7.29 -10.29
C ARG A 109 -9.80 8.37 -11.01
N PRO A 110 -10.71 8.02 -11.93
CA PRO A 110 -11.65 9.01 -12.45
C PRO A 110 -12.40 9.70 -11.31
N ASP A 111 -12.58 11.01 -11.40
CA ASP A 111 -13.25 11.81 -10.36
C ASP A 111 -14.71 11.40 -10.14
N THR A 112 -15.32 10.76 -11.14
CA THR A 112 -16.69 10.21 -11.10
C THR A 112 -16.81 8.92 -10.31
N VAL A 113 -15.70 8.26 -9.98
CA VAL A 113 -15.70 7.07 -9.14
C VAL A 113 -15.40 7.52 -7.71
N ALA A 114 -16.21 7.11 -6.74
CA ALA A 114 -15.93 7.40 -5.33
C ALA A 114 -14.83 6.49 -4.77
N VAL A 115 -14.18 6.92 -3.69
CA VAL A 115 -13.39 5.99 -2.85
C VAL A 115 -14.40 5.02 -2.22
N PRO A 116 -14.21 3.69 -2.30
CA PRO A 116 -15.07 2.75 -1.60
C PRO A 116 -15.13 3.03 -0.09
N PRO A 117 -16.27 2.75 0.56
CA PRO A 117 -16.44 2.95 2.00
C PRO A 117 -15.42 2.13 2.80
N ASP A 118 -15.22 2.52 4.06
CA ASP A 118 -14.37 1.76 4.97
C ASP A 118 -15.20 0.65 5.64
N PRO A 119 -14.85 -0.64 5.45
CA PRO A 119 -15.55 -1.75 6.09
C PRO A 119 -15.71 -1.62 7.61
N ASP A 120 -14.75 -0.99 8.30
CA ASP A 120 -14.81 -0.85 9.76
C ASP A 120 -15.82 0.23 10.21
N THR A 121 -16.29 1.08 9.28
CA THR A 121 -17.25 2.17 9.55
C THR A 121 -18.65 1.89 9.05
N GLU A 122 -18.82 0.87 8.19
CA GLU A 122 -20.12 0.36 7.79
C GLU A 122 -20.69 -0.45 8.96
N GLN A 123 -21.27 0.25 9.94
CA GLN A 123 -22.11 -0.41 10.94
C GLN A 123 -23.35 -0.96 10.24
N ILE A 124 -23.47 -2.28 10.15
CA ILE A 124 -24.73 -2.97 9.85
C ILE A 124 -25.73 -2.85 10.99
#